data_AF-A0A7C7WIA4-F1
#
_entry.id   AF-A0A7C7WIA4-F1
#
_cell.length_a   1.000
_cell.length_b   1.000
_cell.length_c   1.000
_cell.angle_alpha   90.00
_cell.angle_beta   90.00
_cell.angle_gamma   90.00
#
_symmetry.space_group_name_H-M   'P 1'
#
loop_
_entity.id
_entity.type
_entity.pdbx_description
1 polymer ?
#
loop_
_entity_poly.entity_id
_entity_poly.type
_entity_poly.pdbx_seq_one_letter_code
_entity_poly.pdbx_strand_id
1 'polypeptide(L)'
;METAGGLPWVLFLDLLDWSTGEHRRAELSFQVRPTVLYGLLVRSGEFNLAGTLSVSLVLIAVMFLAIEAVALVMGFALAKSITGAVHELFTGTERVQRGDLSHRIQVDTQDQLGELAASFNAMTASIGGLLQQAQEKRRLEEELRIARDIQMSLLPDAPASMPGVEISA
;
A
#
# COMPACT_ATOMS: atom_id res chain seq x y z
N MET A 1 -19.32 -49.80 50.01
CA MET A 1 -20.32 -49.58 48.95
C MET A 1 -19.89 -48.30 48.25
N GLU A 2 -18.97 -48.42 47.29
CA GLU A 2 -18.35 -47.27 46.61
C GLU A 2 -18.19 -47.67 45.14
N THR A 3 -19.29 -47.58 44.42
CA THR A 3 -19.39 -47.83 42.98
C THR A 3 -19.47 -46.46 42.30
N ALA A 4 -18.43 -46.06 41.57
CA ALA A 4 -18.54 -45.27 40.33
C ALA A 4 -17.18 -44.72 39.92
N GLY A 5 -16.61 -45.23 38.82
CA GLY A 5 -15.43 -44.61 38.22
C GLY A 5 -14.83 -45.40 37.06
N GLY A 6 -15.14 -46.69 36.96
CA GLY A 6 -14.89 -47.49 35.76
C GLY A 6 -16.07 -47.41 34.81
N LEU A 7 -15.83 -47.14 33.53
CA LEU A 7 -16.82 -47.31 32.47
C LEU A 7 -16.95 -48.81 32.18
N PRO A 8 -18.13 -49.41 32.34
CA PRO A 8 -18.34 -50.80 32.00
C PRO A 8 -18.30 -50.95 30.47
N TRP A 9 -17.47 -51.86 29.99
CA TRP A 9 -17.44 -52.26 28.59
C TRP A 9 -17.75 -53.74 28.49
N VAL A 10 -18.66 -54.08 27.59
CA VAL A 10 -19.09 -55.47 27.37
C VAL A 10 -18.74 -55.84 25.94
N LEU A 11 -17.98 -56.91 25.80
CA LEU A 11 -17.68 -57.52 24.51
C LEU A 11 -18.52 -58.79 24.37
N PHE A 12 -19.26 -58.88 23.26
CA PHE A 12 -19.98 -60.08 22.88
C PHE A 12 -19.10 -60.89 21.92
N LEU A 13 -18.78 -62.11 22.29
CA LEU A 13 -18.05 -63.04 21.44
C LEU A 13 -18.98 -64.16 21.02
N ASP A 14 -19.12 -64.39 19.72
CA ASP A 14 -19.80 -65.57 19.21
C ASP A 14 -18.77 -66.71 19.15
N LEU A 15 -18.88 -67.64 20.11
CA LEU A 15 -18.06 -68.83 20.19
C LEU A 15 -18.73 -69.95 19.39
N LEU A 16 -17.99 -70.52 18.44
CA LEU A 16 -18.41 -71.74 17.76
C LEU A 16 -18.01 -72.94 18.61
N ASP A 17 -18.98 -73.76 19.00
CA ASP A 17 -18.70 -75.05 19.62
C ASP A 17 -18.30 -76.04 18.52
N TRP A 18 -17.02 -76.37 18.44
CA TRP A 18 -16.42 -77.20 17.38
C TRP A 18 -16.94 -78.64 17.37
N SER A 19 -17.64 -79.07 18.41
CA SER A 19 -18.21 -80.42 18.52
C SER A 19 -19.67 -80.50 18.06
N THR A 20 -20.45 -79.44 18.26
CA THR A 20 -21.89 -79.39 17.95
C THR A 20 -22.23 -78.49 16.77
N GLY A 21 -21.30 -77.61 16.35
CA GLY A 21 -21.52 -76.61 15.32
C GLY A 21 -22.40 -75.43 15.77
N GLU A 22 -22.84 -75.41 17.03
CA GLU A 22 -23.69 -74.34 17.55
C GLU A 22 -22.89 -73.09 17.92
N HIS A 23 -23.45 -71.93 17.60
CA HIS A 23 -22.92 -70.64 18.03
C HIS A 23 -23.45 -70.31 19.43
N ARG A 24 -22.56 -70.23 20.41
CA ARG A 24 -22.87 -69.78 21.76
C ARG A 24 -22.31 -68.38 21.95
N ARG A 25 -23.13 -67.44 22.42
CA ARG A 25 -22.68 -66.09 22.72
C ARG A 25 -22.10 -66.05 24.13
N ALA A 26 -20.85 -65.65 24.25
CA ALA A 26 -20.22 -65.34 25.52
C ALA A 26 -20.12 -63.83 25.74
N GLU A 27 -20.31 -63.42 26.98
CA GLU A 27 -20.20 -62.03 27.41
C GLU A 27 -18.95 -61.88 28.26
N LEU A 28 -18.04 -61.01 27.83
CA LEU A 28 -16.91 -60.57 28.64
C LEU A 28 -17.16 -59.14 29.06
N SER A 29 -17.29 -58.92 30.37
CA SER A 29 -17.37 -57.58 30.94
C SER A 29 -16.03 -57.18 31.54
N PHE A 30 -15.56 -56.00 31.18
CA PHE A 30 -14.40 -55.39 31.79
C PHE A 30 -14.72 -53.95 32.17
N GLN A 31 -14.06 -53.46 33.22
CA GLN A 31 -14.20 -52.08 33.67
C GLN A 31 -12.96 -51.30 33.26
N VAL A 32 -13.13 -50.36 32.33
CA VAL A 32 -12.05 -49.45 31.95
C VAL A 32 -12.10 -48.25 32.89
N ARG A 33 -11.01 -47.98 33.61
CA ARG A 33 -10.88 -46.76 34.43
C ARG A 33 -10.17 -45.68 33.62
N PRO A 34 -10.88 -44.63 33.14
CA PRO A 34 -10.27 -43.62 32.28
C PRO A 34 -9.10 -42.90 32.93
N THR A 35 -9.13 -42.70 34.26
CA THR A 35 -8.04 -42.07 35.03
C THR A 35 -6.78 -42.92 35.06
N VAL A 36 -6.92 -44.25 35.16
CA VAL A 36 -5.79 -45.19 35.12
C VAL A 36 -5.26 -45.30 33.70
N LEU A 37 -6.13 -45.31 32.68
CA LEU A 37 -5.73 -45.33 31.28
C LEU A 37 -5.01 -44.03 30.87
N TYR A 38 -5.55 -42.88 31.28
CA TYR A 38 -4.91 -41.57 31.11
C TYR A 38 -3.57 -41.52 31.85
N GLY A 39 -3.54 -41.95 33.11
CA GLY A 39 -2.31 -42.07 33.88
C GLY A 39 -1.30 -42.97 33.22
N LEU A 40 -1.69 -44.12 32.68
CA LEU A 40 -0.80 -45.04 31.97
C LEU A 40 -0.28 -44.39 30.68
N LEU A 41 -1.14 -43.88 29.81
CA LEU A 41 -0.73 -43.29 28.52
C LEU A 41 0.14 -42.04 28.70
N VAL A 42 -0.19 -41.17 29.66
CA VAL A 42 0.52 -39.90 29.88
C VAL A 42 1.75 -40.06 30.78
N ARG A 43 1.76 -41.02 31.72
CA ARG A 43 2.90 -41.27 32.62
C ARG A 43 3.89 -42.32 32.11
N SER A 44 3.44 -43.28 31.29
CA SER A 44 4.31 -44.32 30.69
C SER A 44 4.80 -43.97 29.29
N GLY A 45 4.25 -42.93 28.65
CA GLY A 45 4.85 -42.36 27.46
C GLY A 45 6.15 -41.65 27.81
N GLU A 46 7.27 -42.07 27.23
CA GLU A 46 8.53 -41.31 27.24
C GLU A 46 8.36 -39.88 26.67
N PHE A 47 7.22 -39.60 26.02
CA PHE A 47 6.82 -38.31 25.50
C PHE A 47 6.10 -37.45 26.55
N ASN A 48 6.77 -36.38 27.00
CA ASN A 48 6.16 -35.31 27.79
C ASN A 48 5.19 -34.48 26.92
N LEU A 49 3.98 -34.99 26.70
CA LEU A 49 2.96 -34.35 25.86
C LEU A 49 2.63 -32.92 26.31
N ALA A 50 2.57 -32.69 27.62
CA ALA A 50 2.33 -31.35 28.17
C ALA A 50 3.45 -30.38 27.80
N GLY A 51 4.72 -30.79 27.98
CA GLY A 51 5.88 -30.00 27.60
C GLY A 51 5.95 -29.73 26.09
N THR A 52 5.72 -30.74 25.25
CA THR A 52 5.73 -30.58 23.78
C THR A 52 4.63 -29.62 23.31
N LEU A 53 3.42 -29.71 23.87
CA LEU A 53 2.32 -28.78 23.55
C LEU A 53 2.61 -27.36 24.05
N SER A 54 3.16 -27.19 25.25
CA SER A 54 3.54 -25.87 25.75
C SER A 54 4.62 -25.22 24.88
N VAL A 55 5.65 -25.97 24.48
CA VAL A 55 6.73 -25.46 23.61
C VAL A 55 6.19 -25.09 22.22
N SER A 56 5.32 -25.93 21.63
CA SER A 56 4.75 -25.63 20.32
C SER A 56 3.86 -24.37 20.35
N LEU A 57 3.06 -24.17 21.40
CA LEU A 57 2.26 -22.96 21.59
C LEU A 57 3.13 -21.71 21.73
N VAL A 58 4.22 -21.78 22.49
CA VAL A 58 5.16 -20.66 22.62
C VAL A 58 5.81 -20.34 21.27
N LEU A 59 6.22 -21.35 20.50
CA LEU A 59 6.78 -21.14 19.16
C LEU A 59 5.77 -20.46 18.22
N ILE A 60 4.51 -20.90 18.24
CA ILE A 60 3.43 -20.29 17.44
C ILE A 60 3.21 -18.83 17.88
N ALA A 61 3.16 -18.55 19.19
CA ALA A 61 2.98 -17.20 19.71
C ALA A 61 4.13 -16.27 19.30
N VAL A 62 5.38 -16.73 19.39
CA VAL A 62 6.56 -15.97 18.96
C VAL A 62 6.54 -15.72 17.45
N MET A 63 6.18 -16.73 16.66
CA MET A 63 6.03 -16.58 15.20
C MET A 63 4.95 -15.55 14.86
N PHE A 64 3.81 -15.60 15.55
CA PHE A 64 2.72 -14.65 15.35
C PHE A 64 3.15 -13.22 15.69
N LEU A 65 3.79 -13.03 16.85
CA LEU A 65 4.35 -11.72 17.25
C LEU A 65 5.38 -11.20 16.25
N ALA A 66 6.23 -12.08 15.69
CA ALA A 66 7.20 -11.67 14.68
C ALA A 66 6.50 -11.18 13.40
N ILE A 67 5.45 -11.88 12.94
CA ILE A 67 4.66 -11.47 11.78
C ILE A 67 3.96 -10.13 12.05
N GLU A 68 3.34 -9.97 13.22
CA GLU A 68 2.68 -8.71 13.61
C GLU A 68 3.67 -7.55 13.66
N ALA A 69 4.85 -7.76 14.23
CA ALA A 69 5.89 -6.74 14.29
C ALA A 69 6.34 -6.29 12.89
N VAL A 70 6.56 -7.25 11.98
CA VAL A 70 6.92 -6.95 10.59
C VAL A 70 5.78 -6.20 9.88
N ALA A 71 4.53 -6.65 10.05
CA ALA A 71 3.37 -6.00 9.46
C ALA A 71 3.19 -4.56 9.96
N LEU A 72 3.39 -4.31 11.26
CA LEU A 72 3.35 -2.96 11.85
C LEU A 72 4.44 -2.05 11.28
N VAL A 73 5.67 -2.55 11.16
CA VAL A 73 6.78 -1.78 10.58
C VAL A 73 6.50 -1.44 9.12
N MET A 74 6.06 -2.41 8.31
CA MET A 74 5.71 -2.17 6.91
C MET A 74 4.52 -1.20 6.77
N GLY A 75 3.46 -1.39 7.55
CA GLY A 75 2.29 -0.53 7.53
C GLY A 75 2.61 0.91 7.91
N PHE A 76 3.43 1.11 8.95
CA PHE A 76 3.88 2.43 9.36
C PHE A 76 4.78 3.09 8.30
N ALA A 77 5.71 2.34 7.70
CA ALA A 77 6.57 2.85 6.63
C ALA A 77 5.75 3.29 5.40
N LEU A 78 4.79 2.47 4.97
CA LEU A 78 3.88 2.80 3.86
C LEU A 78 3.03 4.04 4.17
N ALA A 79 2.42 4.10 5.36
CA ALA A 79 1.63 5.26 5.77
C ALA A 79 2.46 6.54 5.74
N LYS A 80 3.68 6.50 6.30
CA LYS A 80 4.59 7.64 6.30
C LYS A 80 4.98 8.07 4.89
N SER A 81 5.27 7.10 4.00
CA SER A 81 5.64 7.36 2.60
C SER A 81 4.49 8.03 1.84
N ILE A 82 3.28 7.47 1.93
CA ILE A 82 2.10 7.99 1.23
C ILE A 82 1.74 9.38 1.76
N THR A 83 1.62 9.55 3.08
CA THR A 83 1.27 10.84 3.68
C THR A 83 2.32 11.91 3.36
N GLY A 84 3.61 11.56 3.36
CA GLY A 84 4.68 12.48 2.97
C GLY A 84 4.54 12.93 1.51
N ALA A 85 4.40 11.99 0.57
CA ALA A 85 4.26 12.32 -0.85
C ALA A 85 3.03 13.18 -1.14
N VAL A 86 1.89 12.86 -0.52
CA VAL A 86 0.65 13.65 -0.65
C VAL A 86 0.82 15.06 -0.07
N HIS A 87 1.54 15.20 1.04
CA HIS A 87 1.81 16.52 1.64
C HIS A 87 2.70 17.40 0.76
N GLU A 88 3.72 16.81 0.12
CA GLU A 88 4.56 17.52 -0.85
C GLU A 88 3.75 17.98 -2.08
N LEU A 89 2.87 17.12 -2.60
CA LEU A 89 1.95 17.47 -3.69
C LEU A 89 0.98 18.60 -3.31
N PHE A 90 0.43 18.54 -2.11
CA PHE A 90 -0.43 19.59 -1.58
C PHE A 90 0.32 20.94 -1.50
N THR A 91 1.52 20.92 -0.92
CA THR A 91 2.36 22.12 -0.77
C THR A 91 2.79 22.67 -2.13
N GLY A 92 3.19 21.81 -3.06
CA GLY A 92 3.54 22.21 -4.41
C GLY A 92 2.37 22.85 -5.14
N THR A 93 1.16 22.31 -4.97
CA THR A 93 -0.06 22.90 -5.52
C THR A 93 -0.36 24.28 -4.93
N GLU A 94 -0.23 24.46 -3.62
CA GLU A 94 -0.39 25.79 -2.99
C GLU A 94 0.62 26.82 -3.53
N ARG A 95 1.88 26.42 -3.74
CA ARG A 95 2.91 27.32 -4.29
C ARG A 95 2.59 27.75 -5.71
N VAL A 96 2.17 26.79 -6.55
CA VAL A 96 1.70 27.07 -7.90
C VAL A 96 0.51 28.02 -7.90
N GLN A 97 -0.46 27.84 -6.98
CA GLN A 97 -1.60 28.75 -6.83
C GLN A 97 -1.18 30.18 -6.49
N ARG A 98 -0.08 30.35 -5.74
CA ARG A 98 0.51 31.66 -5.43
C ARG A 98 1.40 32.22 -6.55
N GLY A 99 1.53 31.52 -7.67
CA GLY A 99 2.33 31.92 -8.83
C GLY A 99 3.78 31.47 -8.80
N ASP A 100 4.20 30.70 -7.80
CA ASP A 100 5.55 30.10 -7.75
C ASP A 100 5.56 28.77 -8.51
N LEU A 101 6.05 28.82 -9.75
CA LEU A 101 6.24 27.67 -10.64
C LEU A 101 7.66 27.08 -10.56
N SER A 102 8.53 27.64 -9.72
CA SER A 102 9.93 27.21 -9.61
C SER A 102 10.09 25.99 -8.69
N HIS A 103 9.15 25.82 -7.76
CA HIS A 103 9.18 24.70 -6.82
C HIS A 103 8.99 23.35 -7.53
N ARG A 104 9.80 22.37 -7.12
CA ARG A 104 9.78 21.00 -7.62
C ARG A 104 9.48 20.04 -6.48
N ILE A 105 8.53 19.16 -6.72
CA ILE A 105 8.18 18.08 -5.79
C ILE A 105 9.25 17.00 -5.90
N GLN A 106 9.82 16.60 -4.76
CA GLN A 106 10.81 15.52 -4.69
C GLN A 106 10.20 14.35 -3.91
N VAL A 107 9.69 13.37 -4.65
CA VAL A 107 9.15 12.12 -4.10
C VAL A 107 10.02 10.98 -4.61
N ASP A 108 10.74 10.32 -3.69
CA ASP A 108 11.69 9.25 -3.99
C ASP A 108 11.02 7.87 -3.87
N THR A 109 9.89 7.70 -4.56
CA THR A 109 9.18 6.42 -4.66
C THR A 109 9.07 6.00 -6.13
N GLN A 110 9.22 4.70 -6.38
CA GLN A 110 9.11 4.10 -7.72
C GLN A 110 7.68 3.62 -8.00
N ASP A 111 6.69 4.26 -7.41
CA ASP A 111 5.27 3.94 -7.51
C ASP A 111 4.50 5.05 -8.25
N GLN A 112 3.17 4.93 -8.27
CA GLN A 112 2.30 5.90 -8.94
C GLN A 112 2.39 7.31 -8.32
N LEU A 113 2.81 7.45 -7.06
CA LEU A 113 2.97 8.76 -6.43
C LEU A 113 4.21 9.47 -6.96
N GLY A 114 5.30 8.74 -7.19
CA GLY A 114 6.49 9.27 -7.85
C GLY A 114 6.21 9.71 -9.30
N GLU A 115 5.46 8.89 -10.05
CA GLU A 115 5.05 9.24 -11.41
C GLU A 115 4.12 10.47 -11.44
N LEU A 116 3.22 10.59 -10.47
CA LEU A 116 2.36 11.76 -10.32
C LEU A 116 3.17 13.03 -10.00
N ALA A 117 4.17 12.94 -9.10
CA ALA A 117 5.07 14.04 -8.80
C ALA A 117 5.87 14.48 -10.03
N ALA A 118 6.39 13.52 -10.81
CA ALA A 118 7.08 13.81 -12.07
C ALA A 118 6.16 14.51 -13.08
N SER A 119 4.93 14.03 -13.24
CA SER A 119 3.93 14.62 -14.13
C SER A 119 3.54 16.03 -13.71
N PHE A 120 3.37 16.27 -12.40
CA PHE A 120 3.12 17.60 -11.86
C PHE A 120 4.28 18.56 -12.14
N ASN A 121 5.52 18.11 -11.94
CA ASN A 121 6.71 18.90 -12.25
C ASN A 121 6.80 19.23 -13.75
N ALA A 122 6.51 18.27 -14.63
CA ALA A 122 6.49 18.52 -16.07
C ALA A 122 5.43 19.56 -16.47
N MET A 123 4.22 19.45 -15.91
CA MET A 123 3.14 20.40 -16.14
C MET A 123 3.53 21.82 -15.70
N THR A 124 4.05 21.98 -14.47
CA THR A 124 4.47 23.29 -13.95
C THR A 124 5.63 23.89 -14.74
N ALA A 125 6.57 23.06 -15.21
CA ALA A 125 7.64 23.51 -16.11
C ALA A 125 7.08 24.05 -17.43
N SER A 126 6.12 23.33 -18.04
CA SER A 126 5.47 23.73 -19.29
C SER A 126 4.72 25.06 -19.12
N ILE A 127 3.94 25.22 -18.05
CA ILE A 127 3.25 26.47 -17.74
C ILE A 127 4.24 27.63 -17.60
N GLY A 128 5.35 27.43 -16.88
CA GLY A 128 6.40 28.44 -16.73
C GLY A 128 7.00 28.87 -18.07
N GLY A 129 7.29 27.91 -18.95
CA GLY A 129 7.79 28.19 -20.31
C GLY A 129 6.78 28.95 -21.16
N LEU A 130 5.50 28.57 -21.13
CA LEU A 130 4.43 29.26 -21.85
C LEU A 130 4.26 30.72 -21.38
N LEU A 131 4.37 30.96 -20.07
CA LEU A 131 4.30 32.32 -19.52
C LEU A 131 5.50 33.17 -19.97
N GLN A 132 6.71 32.60 -20.00
CA GLN A 132 7.90 33.30 -20.51
C GLN A 132 7.74 33.66 -21.99
N GLN A 133 7.30 32.71 -22.83
CA GLN A 133 7.05 32.96 -24.25
C GLN A 133 5.99 34.05 -24.46
N ALA A 134 4.92 34.04 -23.67
CA ALA A 134 3.88 35.06 -23.74
C ALA A 134 4.40 36.45 -23.33
N GLN A 135 5.25 36.53 -22.31
CA GLN A 135 5.89 37.78 -21.89
C GLN A 135 6.84 38.32 -22.94
N GLU A 136 7.69 37.47 -23.51
CA GLU A 136 8.63 37.85 -24.56
C GLU A 136 7.90 38.35 -25.82
N LYS A 137 6.84 37.66 -26.23
CA LYS A 137 5.98 38.10 -27.34
C LYS A 137 5.37 39.49 -27.08
N ARG A 138 4.82 39.72 -25.88
CA ARG A 138 4.25 41.04 -25.51
C ARG A 138 5.30 42.15 -25.56
N ARG A 139 6.51 41.87 -25.07
CA ARG A 139 7.62 42.82 -25.10
C ARG A 139 7.98 43.21 -26.53
N LEU A 140 8.11 42.23 -27.43
CA LEU A 140 8.39 42.49 -28.84
C LEU A 140 7.29 43.31 -29.51
N GLU A 141 6.02 43.00 -29.22
CA GLU A 141 4.86 43.77 -29.74
C GLU A 141 4.88 45.23 -29.24
N GLU A 142 5.25 45.49 -27.99
CA GLU A 142 5.40 46.84 -27.46
C GLU A 142 6.56 47.60 -28.10
N GLU A 143 7.72 46.96 -28.26
CA GLU A 143 8.89 47.55 -28.94
C GLU A 143 8.54 47.92 -30.40
N LEU A 144 7.84 47.04 -31.12
CA LEU A 144 7.34 47.29 -32.48
C LEU A 144 6.33 48.45 -32.53
N ARG A 145 5.42 48.53 -31.55
CA ARG A 145 4.44 49.62 -31.45
C ARG A 145 5.15 50.96 -31.27
N ILE A 146 6.09 51.05 -30.33
CA ILE A 146 6.85 52.28 -30.06
C ILE A 146 7.63 52.72 -31.30
N ALA A 147 8.30 51.79 -31.98
CA ALA A 147 9.02 52.10 -33.23
C ALA A 147 8.08 52.67 -34.30
N ARG A 148 6.88 52.09 -34.45
CA ARG A 148 5.87 52.57 -35.40
C ARG A 148 5.35 53.96 -35.03
N ASP A 149 5.08 54.23 -33.76
CA ASP A 149 4.59 55.52 -33.30
C ASP A 149 5.62 56.64 -33.54
N ILE A 150 6.90 56.39 -33.23
CA ILE A 150 8.00 57.31 -33.54
C ILE A 150 8.10 57.55 -35.05
N GLN A 151 8.02 56.49 -35.86
CA GLN A 151 8.08 56.60 -37.32
C GLN A 151 6.95 57.49 -37.85
N MET A 152 5.71 57.30 -37.40
CA MET A 152 4.57 58.09 -37.84
C MET A 152 4.65 59.56 -37.38
N SER A 153 5.20 59.83 -36.19
CA SER A 153 5.45 61.19 -35.71
C SER A 153 6.55 61.94 -36.48
N LEU A 154 7.42 61.22 -37.20
CA LEU A 154 8.49 61.79 -38.02
C LEU A 154 8.10 61.94 -39.50
N LEU A 155 6.93 61.43 -39.92
CA LEU A 155 6.41 61.63 -41.27
C LEU A 155 5.81 63.05 -41.37
N PRO A 156 6.28 63.90 -42.30
CA PRO A 156 5.74 65.25 -42.46
C PRO A 156 4.31 65.19 -43.03
N ASP A 157 3.37 65.89 -42.38
CA ASP A 157 1.96 65.98 -42.82
C ASP A 157 1.77 66.77 -44.12
N ALA A 158 2.80 67.48 -44.59
CA ALA A 158 2.77 68.23 -45.83
C ALA A 158 3.44 67.43 -46.95
N PRO A 159 2.79 67.27 -48.13
CA PRO A 159 3.49 66.76 -49.30
C PRO A 159 4.72 67.63 -49.53
N ALA A 160 5.86 66.99 -49.80
CA ALA A 160 7.12 67.68 -50.04
C ALA A 160 6.96 68.67 -51.19
N SER A 161 6.68 69.94 -50.86
CA SER A 161 6.72 71.07 -51.77
C SER A 161 8.18 71.38 -52.03
N MET A 162 8.78 70.62 -52.95
CA MET A 162 10.02 71.03 -53.57
C MET A 162 9.66 72.06 -54.65
N PRO A 163 10.27 73.27 -54.64
CA PRO A 163 10.04 74.25 -55.69
C PRO A 163 10.45 73.64 -57.05
N GLY A 164 9.47 73.28 -57.88
CA GLY A 164 9.69 72.78 -59.25
C GLY A 164 9.05 71.44 -59.62
N VAL A 165 8.36 70.73 -58.72
CA VAL A 165 7.70 69.45 -59.05
C VAL A 165 6.26 69.40 -58.54
N GLU A 166 5.29 69.67 -59.41
CA GLU A 166 3.88 69.36 -59.17
C GLU A 166 3.59 67.93 -59.65
N ILE A 167 3.16 67.06 -58.73
CA ILE A 167 2.65 65.73 -59.07
C ILE A 167 1.16 65.89 -59.37
N SER A 168 0.81 65.89 -60.66
CA SER A 168 -0.58 65.81 -61.12
C SER A 168 -1.10 64.37 -60.97
N ALA A 169 -2.28 64.23 -60.35
CA ALA A 169 -3.01 62.97 -60.21
C ALA A 169 -3.61 62.47 -61.53
#